data_AF-A0A3D4Q6T1-F1
#
_entry.id   AF-A0A3D4Q6T1-F1
#
_cell.length_a   1.000
_cell.length_b   1.000
_cell.length_c   1.000
_cell.angle_alpha   90.00
_cell.angle_beta   90.00
_cell.angle_gamma   90.00
#
_symmetry.space_group_name_H-M   'P 1'
#
loop_
_entity.id
_entity.type
_entity.pdbx_description
1 polymer ?
#
loop_
_entity_poly.entity_id
_entity_poly.type
_entity_poly.pdbx_seq_one_letter_code
_entity_poly.pdbx_strand_id
1 'polypeptide(L)'
;MFRLLSDTEVALNELLIACRESIDHYQDATELVENPDIADIFLEAAKNKKLFLARLEIAIRDLGDLPSVPDPDKETGEMMLHHLGAALSADYTNEALAQRISAEEHILALINAARTTNPNPSCMHLLNDLSKHSENTIEKLTAHH
;
A
#
# COMPACT_ATOMS: atom_id res chain seq x y z
N MET A 1 -30.14 2.20 -10.01
CA MET A 1 -29.88 3.49 -9.32
C MET A 1 -28.36 3.59 -9.18
N PHE A 2 -27.70 4.44 -9.96
CA PHE A 2 -26.25 4.63 -9.86
C PHE A 2 -26.00 5.53 -8.65
N ARG A 3 -25.43 4.98 -7.58
CA ARG A 3 -24.98 5.76 -6.42
C ARG A 3 -23.69 6.47 -6.85
N LEU A 4 -23.68 7.80 -6.90
CA LEU A 4 -22.42 8.54 -6.98
C LEU A 4 -21.68 8.24 -5.68
N LEU A 5 -20.47 7.69 -5.78
CA LEU A 5 -19.55 7.60 -4.66
C LEU A 5 -19.28 9.01 -4.15
N SER A 6 -19.31 9.19 -2.83
CA SER A 6 -18.88 10.44 -2.20
C SER A 6 -17.40 10.69 -2.52
N ASP A 7 -16.95 11.95 -2.58
CA ASP A 7 -15.54 12.27 -2.83
C ASP A 7 -14.59 11.51 -1.87
N THR A 8 -15.02 11.28 -0.63
CA THR A 8 -14.30 10.45 0.35
C THR A 8 -14.23 8.97 -0.06
N GLU A 9 -15.30 8.38 -0.59
CA GLU A 9 -15.31 6.99 -1.05
C GLU A 9 -14.38 6.80 -2.25
N VAL A 10 -14.38 7.76 -3.19
CA VAL A 10 -13.47 7.77 -4.33
C VAL A 10 -12.02 7.86 -3.85
N ALA A 11 -11.70 8.83 -2.99
CA ALA A 11 -10.34 9.04 -2.50
C ALA A 11 -9.81 7.85 -1.69
N LEU A 12 -10.65 7.22 -0.86
CA LEU A 12 -10.27 6.01 -0.11
C LEU A 12 -10.09 4.81 -1.03
N ASN A 13 -10.89 4.68 -2.10
CA ASN A 13 -10.74 3.60 -3.07
C ASN A 13 -9.47 3.75 -3.92
N GLU A 14 -9.13 4.98 -4.35
CA GLU A 14 -7.85 5.25 -5.01
C GLU A 14 -6.66 4.93 -4.09
N LEU A 15 -6.74 5.33 -2.82
CA LEU A 15 -5.74 5.00 -1.81
C LEU A 15 -5.60 3.49 -1.61
N LEU A 16 -6.71 2.76 -1.62
CA LEU A 16 -6.73 1.31 -1.50
C LEU A 16 -6.04 0.62 -2.69
N ILE A 17 -6.32 1.07 -3.91
CA ILE A 17 -5.68 0.56 -5.12
C ILE A 17 -4.16 0.81 -5.06
N ALA A 18 -3.74 2.05 -4.76
CA ALA A 18 -2.34 2.40 -4.63
C ALA A 18 -1.62 1.59 -3.53
N CYS A 19 -2.30 1.30 -2.42
CA CYS A 19 -1.75 0.42 -1.38
C CYS A 19 -1.59 -1.03 -1.87
N ARG A 20 -2.54 -1.57 -2.64
CA ARG A 20 -2.43 -2.93 -3.23
C ARG A 20 -1.25 -3.00 -4.19
N GLU A 21 -1.14 -2.04 -5.10
CA GLU A 21 -0.03 -1.98 -6.06
C GLU A 21 1.31 -1.84 -5.34
N SER A 22 1.37 -1.03 -4.27
CA SER A 22 2.59 -0.89 -3.47
C SER A 22 3.00 -2.20 -2.79
N ILE A 23 2.05 -2.98 -2.26
CA ILE A 23 2.32 -4.29 -1.65
C ILE A 23 2.86 -5.27 -2.69
N ASP A 24 2.22 -5.35 -3.84
CA ASP A 24 2.62 -6.24 -4.94
C ASP A 24 4.06 -5.95 -5.37
N HIS A 25 4.37 -4.68 -5.59
CA HIS A 25 5.71 -4.26 -5.94
C HIS A 25 6.75 -4.49 -4.83
N TYR A 26 6.39 -4.41 -3.55
CA TYR A 26 7.32 -4.76 -2.47
C TYR A 26 7.63 -6.26 -2.48
N GLN A 27 6.62 -7.10 -2.73
CA GLN A 27 6.81 -8.54 -2.81
C GLN A 27 7.71 -8.90 -4.00
N ASP A 28 7.46 -8.32 -5.17
CA ASP A 28 8.29 -8.49 -6.37
C ASP A 28 9.74 -8.04 -6.13
N ALA A 29 9.94 -6.85 -5.57
CA ALA A 29 11.27 -6.31 -5.29
C ALA A 29 12.05 -7.13 -4.24
N THR A 30 11.35 -7.81 -3.33
CA THR A 30 11.98 -8.70 -2.33
C THR A 30 12.65 -9.91 -3.01
N GLU A 31 12.04 -10.44 -4.08
CA GLU A 31 12.58 -11.58 -4.81
C GLU A 31 13.79 -11.21 -5.68
N LEU A 32 13.93 -9.92 -5.99
CA LEU A 32 14.91 -9.39 -6.93
C LEU A 32 16.10 -8.70 -6.25
N VAL A 33 15.97 -8.31 -4.98
CA VAL A 33 17.04 -7.67 -4.20
C VAL A 33 17.98 -8.71 -3.58
N GLU A 34 19.29 -8.54 -3.78
CA GLU A 34 20.30 -9.45 -3.20
C GLU A 34 20.58 -9.15 -1.71
N ASN A 35 20.29 -7.92 -1.25
CA ASN A 35 20.54 -7.50 0.12
C ASN A 35 19.41 -7.98 1.05
N PRO A 36 19.67 -8.92 1.99
CA PRO A 36 18.67 -9.48 2.87
C PRO A 36 18.05 -8.44 3.82
N ASP A 37 18.81 -7.40 4.21
CA ASP A 37 18.27 -6.32 5.05
C ASP A 37 17.21 -5.50 4.31
N ILE A 38 17.42 -5.24 3.01
CA ILE A 38 16.44 -4.50 2.17
C ILE A 38 15.22 -5.38 1.88
N ALA A 39 15.43 -6.68 1.62
CA ALA A 39 14.36 -7.65 1.47
C ALA A 39 13.45 -7.71 2.72
N ASP A 40 14.04 -7.71 3.92
CA ASP A 40 13.27 -7.73 5.17
C ASP A 40 12.45 -6.45 5.36
N ILE A 41 13.02 -5.28 5.02
CA ILE A 41 12.31 -4.00 5.03
C ILE A 41 11.10 -4.02 4.07
N PHE A 42 11.26 -4.54 2.85
CA PHE A 42 10.17 -4.66 1.88
C PHE A 42 9.07 -5.61 2.38
N LEU A 43 9.43 -6.76 2.94
CA LEU A 43 8.48 -7.70 3.52
C LEU A 43 7.73 -7.11 4.72
N GLU A 44 8.44 -6.39 5.61
CA GLU A 44 7.83 -5.71 6.75
C GLU A 44 6.85 -4.62 6.28
N ALA A 45 7.25 -3.80 5.31
CA ALA A 45 6.39 -2.77 4.72
C ALA A 45 5.13 -3.40 4.09
N ALA A 46 5.28 -4.43 3.27
CA ALA A 46 4.16 -5.15 2.65
C ALA A 46 3.20 -5.75 3.69
N LYS A 47 3.72 -6.38 4.74
CA LYS A 47 2.90 -6.97 5.82
C LYS A 47 2.11 -5.92 6.58
N ASN A 48 2.74 -4.82 6.98
CA ASN A 48 2.05 -3.74 7.69
C ASN A 48 0.98 -3.11 6.80
N LYS A 49 1.29 -2.88 5.52
CA LYS A 49 0.35 -2.30 4.55
C LYS A 49 -0.87 -3.17 4.28
N LYS A 50 -0.72 -4.51 4.29
CA LYS A 50 -1.86 -5.45 4.25
C LYS A 50 -2.84 -5.26 5.42
N LEU A 51 -2.35 -4.93 6.62
CA LEU A 51 -3.22 -4.64 7.77
C LEU A 51 -4.03 -3.36 7.57
N PHE A 52 -3.41 -2.32 7.00
CA PHE A 52 -4.10 -1.08 6.66
C PHE A 52 -5.14 -1.29 5.55
N LEU A 53 -4.84 -2.14 4.58
CA LEU A 53 -5.73 -2.44 3.47
C LEU A 53 -7.06 -3.01 3.96
N ALA A 54 -7.01 -4.00 4.84
CA ALA A 54 -8.21 -4.58 5.44
C ALA A 54 -9.04 -3.53 6.21
N ARG A 55 -8.37 -2.56 6.87
CA ARG A 55 -9.05 -1.47 7.59
C ARG A 55 -9.67 -0.45 6.65
N LEU A 56 -9.02 -0.14 5.53
CA LEU A 56 -9.55 0.73 4.47
C LEU A 56 -10.78 0.10 3.81
N GLU A 57 -10.75 -1.21 3.53
CA GLU A 57 -11.91 -1.93 2.97
C GLU A 57 -13.13 -1.85 3.89
N ILE A 58 -12.91 -2.01 5.20
CA ILE A 58 -13.98 -1.88 6.20
C ILE A 58 -14.50 -0.43 6.22
N ALA A 59 -13.62 0.57 6.18
CA ALA A 59 -14.01 1.97 6.19
C ALA A 59 -14.82 2.38 4.94
N ILE A 60 -14.39 1.94 3.75
CA ILE A 60 -15.12 2.17 2.49
C ILE A 60 -16.47 1.45 2.53
N ARG A 61 -16.52 0.23 3.08
CA ARG A 61 -17.75 -0.55 3.25
C ARG A 61 -18.76 0.14 4.17
N ASP A 62 -18.28 0.72 5.27
CA ASP A 62 -19.10 1.47 6.24
C ASP A 62 -19.70 2.75 5.61
N LEU A 63 -18.95 3.40 4.71
CA LEU A 63 -19.43 4.56 3.94
C LEU A 63 -20.45 4.16 2.85
N GLY A 64 -20.26 2.99 2.23
CA GLY A 64 -20.98 2.55 1.03
C GLY A 64 -22.26 1.74 1.23
N ASP A 65 -22.58 1.25 2.44
CA ASP A 65 -23.72 0.35 2.72
C ASP A 65 -23.92 -0.74 1.65
N LEU A 66 -22.82 -1.41 1.27
CA LEU A 66 -22.86 -2.50 0.29
C LEU A 66 -23.19 -3.83 1.00
N PRO A 67 -24.21 -4.58 0.56
CA PRO A 67 -24.55 -5.86 1.17
C PRO A 67 -23.45 -6.89 0.92
N SER A 68 -23.19 -7.63 2.00
CA SER A 68 -22.20 -8.68 2.18
C SER A 68 -21.92 -9.55 0.96
N VAL A 69 -20.69 -9.45 0.46
CA VAL A 69 -19.86 -10.64 0.40
C VAL A 69 -18.55 -10.26 1.08
N PRO A 70 -18.25 -10.78 2.29
CA PRO A 70 -16.84 -10.88 2.65
C PRO A 70 -16.25 -11.79 1.59
N ASP A 71 -15.39 -11.28 0.69
CA ASP A 71 -14.56 -12.16 -0.11
C ASP A 71 -13.87 -13.09 0.89
N PRO A 72 -14.22 -14.39 0.91
CA PRO A 72 -13.56 -15.38 1.76
C PRO A 72 -12.17 -15.68 1.21
N ASP A 73 -11.59 -14.79 0.42
CA ASP A 73 -10.22 -14.82 -0.04
C ASP A 73 -9.27 -14.28 1.05
N LYS A 74 -9.50 -14.74 2.27
CA LYS A 74 -8.45 -14.89 3.28
C LYS A 74 -7.63 -16.15 2.94
N GLU A 75 -7.24 -16.32 1.69
CA GLU A 75 -6.33 -17.40 1.32
C GLU A 75 -5.50 -17.18 0.04
N THR A 76 -5.38 -15.96 -0.51
CA THR A 76 -4.39 -15.73 -1.59
C THR A 76 -3.09 -15.13 -1.03
N GLY A 77 -2.42 -15.95 -0.23
CA GLY A 77 -0.95 -16.00 -0.23
C GLY A 77 -0.47 -16.94 -1.35
N GLU A 78 -1.15 -16.95 -2.51
CA GLU A 78 -0.74 -17.78 -3.63
C GLU A 78 0.34 -17.05 -4.43
N MET A 79 1.52 -17.63 -4.35
CA MET A 79 2.64 -17.51 -5.27
C MET A 79 2.20 -17.18 -6.70
N MET A 80 2.34 -15.92 -7.11
CA MET A 80 2.52 -15.56 -8.51
C MET A 80 4.01 -15.32 -8.75
N LEU A 81 4.76 -16.42 -8.65
CA LEU A 81 6.16 -16.52 -9.09
C LEU A 81 6.20 -16.46 -10.62
N HIS A 82 6.27 -15.25 -11.19
CA HIS A 82 6.79 -15.08 -12.54
C HIS A 82 8.28 -14.76 -12.48
N HIS A 83 9.00 -15.84 -12.23
CA HIS A 83 10.39 -16.12 -12.61
C HIS A 83 11.07 -15.05 -13.47
N LEU A 84 11.88 -14.19 -12.85
CA LEU A 84 13.03 -13.54 -13.48
C LEU A 84 14.21 -13.53 -12.50
N GLY A 85 14.75 -14.72 -12.25
CA GLY A 85 16.06 -14.91 -11.62
C GLY A 85 17.18 -14.46 -12.57
N ALA A 86 17.25 -13.17 -12.84
CA ALA A 86 18.43 -12.54 -13.42
C ALA A 86 19.19 -11.88 -12.27
N ALA A 87 20.49 -12.20 -12.13
CA ALA A 87 21.37 -11.52 -11.19
C ALA A 87 21.31 -10.01 -11.47
N LEU A 88 20.74 -9.26 -10.53
CA LEU A 88 20.47 -7.84 -10.68
C LEU A 88 21.56 -7.04 -9.97
N SER A 89 22.29 -6.24 -10.74
CA SER A 89 23.37 -5.37 -10.27
C SER A 89 22.88 -4.39 -9.19
N ALA A 90 23.81 -3.83 -8.40
CA ALA A 90 23.52 -2.80 -7.39
C ALA A 90 22.66 -1.61 -7.91
N ASP A 91 22.74 -1.28 -9.20
CA ASP A 91 21.88 -0.31 -9.88
C ASP A 91 20.39 -0.63 -9.76
N TYR A 92 20.01 -1.90 -9.87
CA TYR A 92 18.61 -2.33 -9.74
C TYR A 92 18.10 -2.15 -8.32
N THR A 93 18.93 -2.40 -7.31
CA THR A 93 18.52 -2.21 -5.91
C THR A 93 18.22 -0.73 -5.63
N ASN A 94 19.07 0.18 -6.12
CA ASN A 94 18.80 1.62 -6.01
C ASN A 94 17.57 2.06 -6.79
N GLU A 95 17.38 1.54 -8.00
CA GLU A 95 16.19 1.85 -8.79
C GLU A 95 14.91 1.33 -8.10
N ALA A 96 14.95 0.12 -7.54
CA ALA A 96 13.85 -0.44 -6.77
C ALA A 96 13.54 0.43 -5.54
N LEU A 97 14.55 0.83 -4.77
CA LEU A 97 14.40 1.73 -3.62
C LEU A 97 13.78 3.07 -4.03
N ALA A 98 14.28 3.71 -5.09
CA ALA A 98 13.75 4.98 -5.59
C ALA A 98 12.29 4.86 -6.05
N GLN A 99 11.95 3.78 -6.76
CA GLN A 99 10.56 3.50 -7.16
C GLN A 99 9.66 3.28 -5.94
N ARG A 100 10.14 2.60 -4.90
CA ARG A 100 9.37 2.38 -3.66
C ARG A 100 9.14 3.67 -2.91
N ILE A 101 10.17 4.52 -2.77
CA ILE A 101 10.05 5.86 -2.17
C ILE A 101 9.00 6.68 -2.93
N SER A 102 9.08 6.72 -4.26
CA SER A 102 8.12 7.47 -5.08
C SER A 102 6.68 6.95 -4.93
N ALA A 103 6.50 5.63 -4.83
CA ALA A 103 5.19 5.03 -4.57
C ALA A 103 4.64 5.41 -3.18
N GLU A 104 5.48 5.46 -2.14
CA GLU A 104 5.07 5.92 -0.82
C GLU A 104 4.73 7.42 -0.81
N GLU A 105 5.49 8.26 -1.53
CA GLU A 105 5.18 9.68 -1.69
C GLU A 105 3.84 9.89 -2.40
N HIS A 106 3.54 9.09 -3.42
CA HIS A 106 2.24 9.11 -4.08
C HIS A 106 1.12 8.72 -3.12
N ILE A 107 1.33 7.71 -2.27
CA ILE A 107 0.37 7.32 -1.24
C ILE A 107 0.14 8.44 -0.22
N LEU A 108 1.20 9.15 0.20
CA LEU A 108 1.05 10.35 1.03
C LEU A 108 0.26 11.46 0.35
N ALA A 109 0.43 11.66 -0.96
CA ALA A 109 -0.37 12.61 -1.73
C ALA A 109 -1.86 12.21 -1.74
N LEU A 110 -2.17 10.93 -1.96
CA LEU A 110 -3.54 10.40 -1.93
C LEU A 110 -4.16 10.51 -0.52
N ILE A 111 -3.38 10.27 0.53
CA ILE A 111 -3.83 10.47 1.92
C ILE A 111 -4.19 11.94 2.16
N ASN A 112 -3.37 12.87 1.68
CA ASN A 112 -3.66 14.30 1.81
C ASN A 112 -4.91 14.69 1.01
N ALA A 113 -5.10 14.16 -0.20
CA ALA A 113 -6.32 14.34 -0.97
C ALA A 113 -7.55 13.77 -0.21
N ALA A 114 -7.45 12.57 0.36
CA ALA A 114 -8.54 11.99 1.15
C ALA A 114 -8.89 12.85 2.39
N ARG A 115 -7.90 13.50 3.02
CA ARG A 115 -8.14 14.42 4.16
C ARG A 115 -8.94 15.66 3.79
N THR A 116 -8.79 16.18 2.56
CA THR A 116 -9.55 17.37 2.13
C THR A 116 -11.02 17.07 1.83
N THR A 117 -11.38 15.78 1.68
CA THR A 117 -12.79 15.35 1.48
C THR A 117 -13.64 15.38 2.77
N ASN A 118 -13.09 15.90 3.87
CA ASN A 118 -13.74 15.96 5.18
C ASN A 118 -14.23 14.58 5.69
N PRO A 119 -13.32 13.59 5.78
CA PRO A 119 -13.67 12.22 6.17
C PRO A 119 -14.14 12.15 7.62
N ASN A 120 -14.88 11.09 7.96
CA ASN A 120 -15.31 10.82 9.33
C ASN A 120 -14.08 10.62 10.27
N PRO A 121 -14.22 10.79 11.60
CA PRO A 121 -13.09 10.72 12.52
C PRO A 121 -12.37 9.34 12.48
N SER A 122 -13.09 8.24 12.29
CA SER A 122 -12.50 6.90 12.16
C SER A 122 -11.58 6.79 10.93
N CYS A 123 -12.02 7.32 9.78
CA CYS A 123 -11.22 7.41 8.56
C CYS A 123 -10.03 8.35 8.75
N MET A 124 -10.21 9.47 9.43
CA MET A 124 -9.14 10.42 9.71
C MET A 124 -8.05 9.80 10.61
N HIS A 125 -8.43 8.99 11.59
CA HIS A 125 -7.48 8.19 12.38
C HIS A 125 -6.71 7.18 11.52
N LEU A 126 -7.39 6.45 10.61
CA LEU A 126 -6.75 5.51 9.68
C LEU A 126 -5.76 6.21 8.73
N LEU A 127 -6.17 7.34 8.16
CA LEU A 127 -5.32 8.16 7.29
C LEU A 127 -4.09 8.72 8.02
N ASN A 128 -4.19 8.99 9.31
CA ASN A 128 -3.04 9.43 10.11
C ASN A 128 -2.08 8.28 10.41
N ASP A 129 -2.62 7.11 10.75
CA ASP A 129 -1.84 5.90 11.03
C ASP A 129 -1.08 5.43 9.77
N LEU A 130 -1.75 5.45 8.61
CA LEU A 130 -1.14 5.13 7.31
C LEU A 130 -0.10 6.17 6.89
N SER A 131 -0.36 7.47 7.10
CA SER A 131 0.61 8.54 6.81
C SER A 131 1.91 8.29 7.56
N LYS A 132 1.84 8.07 8.88
CA LYS A 132 3.01 7.80 9.71
C LYS A 132 3.75 6.54 9.26
N HIS A 133 3.02 5.51 8.85
CA HIS A 133 3.63 4.29 8.33
C HIS A 133 4.38 4.54 7.03
N SER A 134 3.78 5.25 6.06
CA SER A 134 4.44 5.61 4.79
C SER A 134 5.64 6.54 5.02
N GLU A 135 5.54 7.53 5.90
CA GLU A 135 6.66 8.41 6.27
C GLU A 135 7.81 7.60 6.88
N ASN A 136 7.53 6.73 7.85
CA ASN A 136 8.57 5.89 8.46
C ASN A 136 9.19 4.91 7.46
N THR A 137 8.40 4.40 6.51
CA THR A 137 8.88 3.52 5.45
C THR A 137 9.81 4.28 4.51
N ILE A 138 9.45 5.50 4.07
CA ILE A 138 10.33 6.36 3.27
C ILE A 138 11.65 6.63 3.99
N GLU A 139 11.60 6.96 5.28
CA GLU A 139 12.82 7.20 6.08
C GLU A 139 13.73 5.96 6.11
N LYS A 140 13.16 4.78 6.34
CA LYS A 140 13.89 3.50 6.31
C LYS A 140 14.49 3.23 4.93
N LEU A 141 13.72 3.41 3.86
CA LEU A 141 14.19 3.17 2.49
C LEU A 141 15.28 4.15 2.08
N THR A 142 15.14 5.43 2.45
CA THR A 142 16.12 6.49 2.14
C THR A 142 17.43 6.27 2.90
N ALA A 143 17.39 5.73 4.11
CA ALA A 143 18.59 5.40 4.88
C ALA A 143 19.42 4.26 4.24
N HIS A 144 18.82 3.48 3.34
CA HIS A 144 19.43 2.36 2.64
C HIS A 144 19.68 2.64 1.13
N HIS A 145 19.36 3.85 0.66
CA HIS A 145 19.62 4.35 -0.71
C HIS A 145 20.98 5.07 -0.80
#